data_AF-A0A9X3XPU4-F1
#
_entry.id   AF-A0A9X3XPU4-F1
#
_cell.length_a   1.000
_cell.length_b   1.000
_cell.length_c   1.000
_cell.angle_alpha   90.00
_cell.angle_beta   90.00
_cell.angle_gamma   90.00
#
_symmetry.space_group_name_H-M   'P 1'
#
loop_
_entity.id
_entity.type
_entity.pdbx_description
1 polymer ?
#
loop_
_entity_poly.entity_id
_entity_poly.type
_entity_poly.pdbx_seq_one_letter_code
_entity_poly.pdbx_strand_id
1 'polypeptide(L)' 'MRIKDILKEKQPGTYSKLHSNKEEKLTEKDLKELMSHSSYKRCSGAIRQVR' A
#
# COMPACT_ATOMS: atom_id res chain seq x y z
N MET A 1 22.42 2.99 1.07
CA MET A 1 22.03 1.65 0.56
C MET A 1 20.51 1.58 0.56
N ARG A 2 19.84 1.28 -0.56
CA ARG A 2 18.37 1.22 -0.59
C ARG A 2 17.90 -0.18 -0.17
N ILE A 3 16.77 -0.26 0.53
CA ILE A 3 16.17 -1.54 0.95
C ILE A 3 15.92 -2.46 -0.26
N LYS A 4 15.55 -1.87 -1.40
CA LYS A 4 15.37 -2.58 -2.68
C LYS A 4 16.63 -3.35 -3.11
N ASP A 5 17.79 -2.73 -3.00
CA ASP A 5 19.06 -3.30 -3.44
C ASP A 5 19.50 -4.44 -2.49
N ILE A 6 19.30 -4.25 -1.19
CA ILE A 6 19.56 -5.27 -0.17
C ILE A 6 18.70 -6.52 -0.38
N LEU A 7 17.41 -6.34 -0.68
CA LEU A 7 16.48 -7.45 -0.94
C LEU A 7 16.83 -8.22 -2.21
N LYS A 8 17.24 -7.51 -3.27
CA LYS A 8 17.71 -8.15 -4.51
C LYS A 8 18.92 -9.05 -4.27
N GLU A 9 19.90 -8.58 -3.49
CA GLU A 9 21.15 -9.29 -3.25
C GLU A 9 20.99 -10.43 -2.24
N LYS A 10 20.33 -10.18 -1.11
CA LYS A 10 20.27 -11.15 0.00
C LYS A 10 19.08 -12.10 -0.06
N GLN A 11 17.97 -11.69 -0.68
CA GLN A 11 16.72 -12.46 -0.71
C GLN A 11 16.01 -12.36 -2.07
N PRO A 12 16.62 -12.85 -3.15
CA PRO A 12 16.11 -12.67 -4.51
C PRO A 12 14.71 -13.31 -4.71
N GLY A 13 14.42 -14.42 -4.03
CA GLY A 13 13.10 -15.06 -4.08
C GLY A 13 11.99 -14.20 -3.45
N THR A 14 12.28 -13.53 -2.33
CA THR A 14 11.34 -12.59 -1.69
C THR A 14 11.16 -11.35 -2.55
N TYR A 15 12.25 -10.81 -3.11
CA TYR A 15 12.22 -9.70 -4.04
C TYR A 15 11.35 -10.00 -5.26
N SER A 16 11.50 -11.18 -5.86
CA SER A 16 10.68 -11.63 -6.98
C SER A 16 9.18 -11.63 -6.64
N LYS A 17 8.79 -12.18 -5.49
CA LYS A 17 7.37 -12.21 -5.04
C LYS A 17 6.80 -10.82 -4.74
N LEU A 18 7.63 -9.91 -4.21
CA LEU A 18 7.24 -8.53 -3.98
C LEU A 18 7.06 -7.75 -5.29
N HIS A 19 7.78 -8.13 -6.34
CA HIS A 19 7.85 -7.40 -7.60
C HIS A 19 7.11 -8.10 -8.76
N SER A 20 6.57 -9.30 -8.54
CA SER A 20 5.83 -10.09 -9.53
C SER A 20 4.42 -9.58 -9.77
N ASN A 21 3.83 -8.94 -8.77
CA ASN A 21 2.57 -8.25 -8.93
C ASN A 21 2.91 -6.90 -9.56
N LYS A 22 2.43 -6.63 -10.78
CA LYS A 22 2.46 -5.29 -11.37
C LYS A 22 2.06 -4.32 -10.28
N GLU A 23 2.87 -3.27 -10.06
CA GLU A 23 2.48 -2.14 -9.23
C GLU A 23 1.22 -1.54 -9.88
N GLU A 24 0.05 -2.06 -9.53
CA GLU A 24 -1.20 -1.42 -9.88
C GLU A 24 -1.14 -0.06 -9.20
N LYS A 25 -1.09 0.98 -10.03
CA LYS A 25 -1.14 2.35 -9.55
C LYS A 25 -2.55 2.59 -9.03
N LEU A 26 -2.76 2.25 -7.76
CA LEU A 26 -3.99 2.56 -7.06
C LEU A 26 -4.20 4.06 -7.10
N THR A 27 -5.35 4.48 -7.60
CA THR A 27 -5.77 5.88 -7.58
C THR A 27 -6.17 6.26 -6.15
N GLU A 28 -6.29 7.56 -5.88
CA GLU A 28 -6.81 8.03 -4.60
C GLU A 28 -8.24 7.49 -4.32
N LYS A 29 -9.02 7.25 -5.38
CA LYS A 29 -10.35 6.64 -5.28
C LYS A 29 -10.27 5.19 -4.81
N ASP A 30 -9.38 4.40 -5.39
CA ASP A 30 -9.20 2.99 -5.02
C ASP A 30 -8.74 2.86 -3.56
N LEU A 31 -7.83 3.74 -3.13
CA LEU A 31 -7.39 3.82 -1.73
C LEU A 31 -8.53 4.24 -0.78
N LYS A 32 -9.42 5.16 -1.22
CA LYS A 32 -10.58 5.58 -0.42
C LYS A 32 -11.60 4.45 -0.25
N GLU A 33 -11.84 3.69 -1.31
CA GLU A 33 -12.76 2.55 -1.30
C GLU A 33 -12.23 1.41 -0.44
N LEU A 34 -10.94 1.06 -0.62
CA LEU A 34 -10.28 0.01 0.16
C LEU A 34 -10.23 0.34 1.66
N MET A 35 -10.08 1.62 2.02
CA MET A 35 -10.06 2.08 3.41
C MET A 35 -11.45 2.47 3.93
N SER A 36 -12.53 2.12 3.22
CA SER A 36 -13.89 2.38 3.69
C SER A 36 -14.26 1.43 4.84
N HIS A 37 -14.74 1.99 5.94
CA HIS A 37 -15.25 1.21 7.08
C HIS A 37 -16.36 2.00 7.76
N SER A 38 -17.40 1.30 8.22
CA SER A 38 -18.51 1.90 8.98
C SER A 38 -18.11 2.76 10.19
N SER A 39 -16.92 2.55 10.77
CA SER A 39 -16.44 3.27 11.96
C SER A 39 -15.44 4.37 11.62
N TYR A 40 -14.99 4.49 10.36
CA TYR A 40 -13.99 5.45 9.94
C TYR A 40 -14.45 6.25 8.73
N LYS A 41 -14.28 7.57 8.78
CA LYS A 41 -14.63 8.48 7.69
C LYS A 41 -13.45 9.39 7.39
N ARG A 42 -13.23 9.71 6.11
CA ARG A 42 -12.29 10.78 5.72
C ARG A 42 -12.99 12.12 5.69
N CYS A 43 -12.39 13.11 6.35
CA CYS A 43 -12.80 14.50 6.26
C CYS A 43 -11.57 15.36 5.97
N SER A 44 -11.61 16.10 4.87
CA SER A 44 -10.52 16.98 4.44
C SER A 44 -9.15 16.29 4.37
N GLY A 45 -9.12 15.04 3.88
CA GLY A 45 -7.91 14.23 3.70
C GLY A 45 -7.54 13.34 4.89
N ALA A 46 -7.80 13.78 6.12
CA ALA A 46 -7.54 12.98 7.33
C ALA A 46 -8.63 11.92 7.55
N ILE A 47 -8.23 10.72 7.99
CA ILE A 47 -9.16 9.67 8.45
C ILE A 47 -9.47 9.89 9.93
N ARG A 48 -10.74 9.80 10.32
CA ARG A 48 -11.19 9.91 11.71
C ARG A 48 -12.18 8.80 12.04
N GLN A 49 -12.18 8.37 13.29
CA GLN A 49 -13.19 7.45 13.82
C GLN A 49 -14.50 8.22 14.05
N VAL A 50 -15.64 7.61 13.71
CA VAL A 50 -16.98 8.22 13.78
C VAL A 50 -17.97 7.39 14.61
N ARG A 51 -17.52 6.28 15.20
CA ARG A 51 -18.32 5.40 16.05
C ARG A 51 -17.60 5.14 17.37
#